data_AF-A0A8S3XKG2-F1
#
_entry.id   AF-A0A8S3XKG2-F1
#
_cell.length_a   1.000
_cell.length_b   1.000
_cell.length_c   1.000
_cell.angle_alpha   90.00
_cell.angle_beta   90.00
_cell.angle_gamma   90.00
#
_symmetry.space_group_name_H-M   'P 1'
#
loop_
_entity.id
_entity.type
_entity.pdbx_description
1 polymer ?
#
loop_
_entity_poly.entity_id
_entity_poly.type
_entity_poly.pdbx_seq_one_letter_code
_entity_poly.pdbx_strand_id
1 'polypeptide(L)'
;MAFRYREDLVGKRFLSVSGVAKNNVNKVSEWGWKAGIIRAASLKDNKNKELQVLVEYDGVDWQRREWVAVHSRRTFRVFLVERTLVWAPKKFENEEVKWPALTFTALSADVTLQADAQPVEFLHDRTLQFLDYANLQPYQEWDERLAGSEAGISADMLSSLSAEATEWRTMQDGQRILTSTPSVLGGCRAQVYRAAGATQWYTAVIVGVNEHTGELTVTDDTVLEEHSEDPALVHMRLLGDGVIESIMRGEVVGVMPRRSRSNLQPLWTVERRTPVAARVDRENNKSPATTGARKKTAAVRSNGQIAPAEPPPRQQTGSSQELEAVEIDKKGKMLLHSIGHSRVNNSMSIH
;
A
#
# COMPACT_ATOMS: atom_id res chain seq x y z
N MET A 1 -18.81 -13.39 -14.02
CA MET A 1 -17.39 -13.56 -13.63
C MET A 1 -17.27 -13.37 -12.12
N ALA A 2 -16.25 -13.90 -11.46
CA ALA A 2 -16.01 -13.64 -10.03
C ALA A 2 -15.43 -12.23 -9.83
N PHE A 3 -15.80 -11.56 -8.74
CA PHE A 3 -15.20 -10.28 -8.34
C PHE A 3 -13.69 -10.47 -8.09
N ARG A 4 -12.85 -9.54 -8.56
CA ARG A 4 -11.43 -9.49 -8.19
C ARG A 4 -11.30 -8.89 -6.78
N TYR A 5 -11.36 -9.73 -5.76
CA TYR A 5 -10.96 -9.36 -4.39
C TYR A 5 -9.52 -9.83 -4.14
N ARG A 6 -8.66 -8.92 -3.64
CA ARG A 6 -7.39 -9.28 -3.00
C ARG A 6 -7.63 -9.48 -1.50
N GLU A 7 -6.96 -10.43 -0.87
CA GLU A 7 -7.11 -10.67 0.58
C GLU A 7 -6.24 -9.72 1.41
N ASP A 8 -5.02 -9.42 0.94
CA ASP A 8 -4.07 -8.47 1.54
C ASP A 8 -4.72 -7.17 2.02
N LEU A 9 -4.36 -6.70 3.21
CA LEU A 9 -4.91 -5.45 3.75
C LEU A 9 -4.15 -4.21 3.27
N VAL A 10 -2.88 -4.35 2.90
CA VAL A 10 -2.02 -3.21 2.60
C VAL A 10 -2.43 -2.47 1.33
N GLY A 11 -2.40 -1.14 1.40
CA GLY A 11 -2.83 -0.26 0.31
C GLY A 11 -4.32 -0.33 -0.03
N LYS A 12 -5.14 -0.84 0.88
CA LYS A 12 -6.60 -0.65 0.87
C LYS A 12 -7.00 0.57 1.69
N ARG A 13 -8.12 1.19 1.31
CA ARG A 13 -8.84 2.12 2.20
C ARG A 13 -9.57 1.38 3.31
N PHE A 14 -9.78 2.05 4.44
CA PHE A 14 -10.54 1.54 5.57
C PHE A 14 -11.52 2.59 6.10
N LEU A 15 -12.60 2.13 6.72
CA LEU A 15 -13.56 2.96 7.45
C LEU A 15 -13.65 2.44 8.89
N SER A 16 -13.57 3.32 9.88
CA SER A 16 -13.51 2.92 11.29
C SER A 16 -14.38 3.80 12.19
N VAL A 17 -14.91 3.20 13.27
CA VAL A 17 -15.62 3.90 14.34
C VAL A 17 -15.09 3.42 15.69
N SER A 18 -14.73 4.37 16.55
CA SER A 18 -14.09 4.08 17.85
C SER A 18 -14.97 3.22 18.78
N GLY A 19 -14.33 2.28 19.49
CA GLY A 19 -14.97 1.43 20.49
C GLY A 19 -15.55 2.19 21.68
N VAL A 20 -15.07 3.41 21.93
CA VAL A 20 -15.47 4.25 23.08
C VAL A 20 -16.74 5.07 22.80
N ALA A 21 -17.17 5.18 21.54
CA ALA A 21 -18.23 6.09 21.12
C ALA A 21 -19.65 5.52 21.31
N LYS A 22 -20.48 6.21 22.13
CA LYS A 22 -21.87 5.87 22.42
C LYS A 22 -22.83 6.24 21.26
N ASN A 23 -22.69 5.54 20.14
CA ASN A 23 -23.50 5.83 18.94
C ASN A 23 -24.82 5.05 18.93
N ASN A 24 -25.89 5.68 18.42
CA ASN A 24 -27.21 5.07 18.22
C ASN A 24 -27.16 4.04 17.08
N VAL A 25 -27.61 2.81 17.34
CA VAL A 25 -27.57 1.70 16.36
C VAL A 25 -28.46 1.95 15.15
N ASN A 26 -29.55 2.71 15.30
CA ASN A 26 -30.55 2.96 14.25
C ASN A 26 -30.16 4.12 13.31
N LYS A 27 -28.95 4.70 13.48
CA LYS A 27 -28.45 5.90 12.78
C LYS A 27 -26.97 5.72 12.41
N VAL A 28 -26.65 4.62 11.70
CA VAL A 28 -25.27 4.23 11.34
C VAL A 28 -24.53 5.29 10.52
N SER A 29 -25.25 6.03 9.69
CA SER A 29 -24.72 7.16 8.89
C SER A 29 -24.28 8.36 9.73
N GLU A 30 -24.80 8.53 10.94
CA GLU A 30 -24.46 9.64 11.86
C GLU A 30 -23.32 9.28 12.83
N TRP A 31 -22.69 8.12 12.65
CA TRP A 31 -21.54 7.73 13.47
C TRP A 31 -20.30 8.55 13.11
N GLY A 32 -19.41 8.76 14.10
CA GLY A 32 -18.11 9.40 13.89
C GLY A 32 -17.13 8.52 13.11
N TRP A 33 -17.41 8.31 11.83
CA TRP A 33 -16.59 7.56 10.88
C TRP A 33 -15.26 8.26 10.63
N LYS A 34 -14.17 7.50 10.66
CA LYS A 34 -12.83 7.90 10.20
C LYS A 34 -12.39 7.03 9.04
N ALA A 35 -12.03 7.66 7.93
CA ALA A 35 -11.45 7.02 6.76
C ALA A 35 -9.91 7.13 6.74
N GLY A 36 -9.26 6.29 5.95
CA GLY A 36 -7.81 6.31 5.79
C GLY A 36 -7.30 5.17 4.89
N ILE A 37 -5.98 4.95 4.90
CA ILE A 37 -5.29 3.88 4.16
C ILE A 37 -4.49 2.99 5.12
N ILE A 38 -4.57 1.68 4.92
CA ILE A 38 -3.71 0.70 5.60
C ILE A 38 -2.33 0.69 4.90
N ARG A 39 -1.25 0.87 5.67
CA ARG A 39 0.12 0.96 5.16
C ARG A 39 0.98 -0.26 5.48
N ALA A 40 0.72 -0.93 6.61
CA ALA A 40 1.33 -2.20 6.95
C ALA A 40 0.38 -3.05 7.81
N ALA A 41 0.66 -4.36 7.93
CA ALA A 41 -0.02 -5.31 8.80
C ALA A 41 1.02 -6.14 9.57
N SER A 42 0.71 -6.55 10.80
CA SER A 42 1.63 -7.35 11.62
C SER A 42 1.59 -8.85 11.29
N LEU A 43 0.53 -9.33 10.64
CA LEU A 43 0.24 -10.74 10.40
C LEU A 43 -0.53 -10.92 9.08
N LYS A 44 -0.30 -12.03 8.37
CA LYS A 44 -1.04 -12.38 7.13
C LYS A 44 -2.46 -12.88 7.40
N ASP A 45 -2.72 -13.47 8.57
CA ASP A 45 -4.06 -13.92 8.94
C ASP A 45 -4.94 -12.77 9.45
N ASN A 46 -5.81 -12.30 8.57
CA ASN A 46 -6.84 -11.30 8.83
C ASN A 46 -7.79 -11.65 10.01
N LYS A 47 -7.91 -12.93 10.39
CA LYS A 47 -8.79 -13.42 11.46
C LYS A 47 -8.11 -13.46 12.84
N ASN A 48 -6.78 -13.43 12.90
CA ASN A 48 -6.02 -13.49 14.14
C ASN A 48 -6.35 -12.27 15.03
N LYS A 49 -6.63 -12.52 16.32
CA LYS A 49 -7.03 -11.49 17.28
C LYS A 49 -5.89 -10.57 17.73
N GLU A 50 -4.65 -10.95 17.45
CA GLU A 50 -3.46 -10.13 17.69
C GLU A 50 -3.07 -9.28 16.47
N LEU A 51 -3.85 -9.33 15.36
CA LEU A 51 -3.63 -8.51 14.18
C LEU A 51 -3.64 -7.01 14.52
N GLN A 52 -2.52 -6.37 14.23
CA GLN A 52 -2.36 -4.93 14.20
C GLN A 52 -2.14 -4.47 12.76
N VAL A 53 -2.61 -3.26 12.45
CA VAL A 53 -2.35 -2.60 11.16
C VAL A 53 -1.86 -1.19 11.39
N LEU A 54 -0.91 -0.74 10.57
CA LEU A 54 -0.40 0.62 10.56
C LEU A 54 -1.31 1.48 9.67
N VAL A 55 -1.99 2.45 10.26
CA VAL A 55 -2.96 3.31 9.56
C VAL A 55 -2.45 4.74 9.37
N GLU A 56 -2.76 5.31 8.22
CA GLU A 56 -2.77 6.76 7.99
C GLU A 56 -4.21 7.20 7.79
N TYR A 57 -4.67 8.20 8.55
CA TYR A 57 -6.02 8.76 8.44
C TYR A 57 -6.08 9.86 7.38
N ASP A 58 -7.21 9.94 6.66
CA ASP A 58 -7.47 11.04 5.73
C ASP A 58 -7.45 12.39 6.47
N GLY A 59 -6.81 13.40 5.87
CA GLY A 59 -6.67 14.74 6.46
C GLY A 59 -5.68 14.86 7.62
N VAL A 60 -4.93 13.81 7.95
CA VAL A 60 -3.94 13.79 9.03
C VAL A 60 -2.54 13.58 8.46
N ASP A 61 -1.54 14.27 9.03
CA ASP A 61 -0.13 14.10 8.63
C ASP A 61 0.37 12.66 8.88
N TRP A 62 1.12 12.12 7.93
CA TRP A 62 1.62 10.73 7.96
C TRP A 62 2.52 10.43 9.16
N GLN A 63 3.18 11.41 9.77
CA GLN A 63 3.97 11.24 10.99
C GLN A 63 3.11 10.83 12.20
N ARG A 64 1.80 11.02 12.13
CA ARG A 64 0.81 10.60 13.15
C ARG A 64 0.23 9.20 12.88
N ARG A 65 0.81 8.44 11.94
CA ARG A 65 0.48 7.03 11.73
C ARG A 65 0.57 6.23 13.02
N GLU A 66 -0.39 5.33 13.24
CA GLU A 66 -0.44 4.49 14.45
C GLU A 66 -0.68 3.02 14.13
N TRP A 67 -0.09 2.12 14.92
CA TRP A 67 -0.37 0.69 14.90
C TRP A 67 -1.61 0.42 15.75
N VAL A 68 -2.70 -0.01 15.11
CA VAL A 68 -4.00 -0.22 15.75
C VAL A 68 -4.39 -1.69 15.77
N ALA A 69 -4.74 -2.21 16.95
CA ALA A 69 -5.25 -3.57 17.12
C ALA A 69 -6.70 -3.68 16.60
N VAL A 70 -6.88 -4.34 15.45
CA VAL A 70 -8.16 -4.31 14.69
C VAL A 70 -9.30 -5.02 15.41
N HIS A 71 -8.99 -6.16 16.04
CA HIS A 71 -9.97 -6.99 16.75
C HIS A 71 -10.22 -6.53 18.20
N SER A 72 -9.56 -5.45 18.65
CA SER A 72 -9.77 -4.86 19.97
C SER A 72 -11.04 -4.00 20.01
N ARG A 73 -12.06 -4.49 20.71
CA ARG A 73 -13.31 -3.75 21.02
C ARG A 73 -13.07 -2.41 21.75
N ARG A 74 -11.92 -2.26 22.42
CA ARG A 74 -11.54 -0.99 23.07
C ARG A 74 -11.08 0.05 22.05
N THR A 75 -10.51 -0.40 20.94
CA THR A 75 -10.02 0.45 19.83
C THR A 75 -11.17 0.79 18.90
N PHE A 76 -11.85 -0.22 18.35
CA PHE A 76 -12.90 -0.06 17.35
C PHE A 76 -14.19 -0.79 17.73
N ARG A 77 -15.32 -0.12 17.48
CA ARG A 77 -16.66 -0.73 17.47
C ARG A 77 -16.93 -1.40 16.12
N VAL A 78 -16.42 -0.79 15.04
CA VAL A 78 -16.44 -1.30 13.67
C VAL A 78 -15.16 -0.86 12.97
N PHE A 79 -14.55 -1.78 12.22
CA PHE A 79 -13.44 -1.55 11.30
C PHE A 79 -13.72 -2.30 9.98
N LEU A 80 -13.97 -1.53 8.92
CA LEU A 80 -14.28 -2.01 7.58
C LEU A 80 -13.10 -1.75 6.65
N VAL A 81 -12.95 -2.59 5.63
CA VAL A 81 -11.85 -2.54 4.67
C VAL A 81 -12.40 -2.61 3.24
N GLU A 82 -11.78 -1.87 2.32
CA GLU A 82 -12.09 -1.82 0.89
C GLU A 82 -12.25 -3.23 0.28
N ARG A 83 -13.35 -3.44 -0.46
CA ARG A 83 -13.70 -4.71 -1.09
C ARG A 83 -13.56 -4.65 -2.62
N THR A 84 -14.29 -3.72 -3.25
CA THR A 84 -14.34 -3.55 -4.72
C THR A 84 -14.94 -2.20 -5.07
N LEU A 85 -14.55 -1.67 -6.22
CA LEU A 85 -15.24 -0.59 -6.91
C LEU A 85 -16.59 -1.07 -7.48
N VAL A 86 -17.60 -0.20 -7.43
CA VAL A 86 -18.94 -0.36 -8.01
C VAL A 86 -19.38 0.94 -8.68
N TRP A 87 -20.38 0.86 -9.54
CA TRP A 87 -21.23 1.98 -9.93
C TRP A 87 -22.36 2.11 -8.90
N ALA A 88 -22.46 3.26 -8.24
CA ALA A 88 -23.49 3.56 -7.24
C ALA A 88 -24.31 4.80 -7.65
N PRO A 89 -25.63 4.86 -7.39
CA PRO A 89 -26.43 6.03 -7.70
C PRO A 89 -25.98 7.23 -6.87
N LYS A 90 -25.84 8.38 -7.53
CA LYS A 90 -25.45 9.64 -6.91
C LYS A 90 -26.27 10.77 -7.51
N LYS A 91 -26.79 11.65 -6.66
CA LYS A 91 -27.47 12.86 -7.13
C LYS A 91 -26.43 13.91 -7.51
N PHE A 92 -26.50 14.38 -8.75
CA PHE A 92 -25.72 15.50 -9.26
C PHE A 92 -26.70 16.58 -9.71
N GLU A 93 -26.63 17.76 -9.08
CA GLU A 93 -27.68 18.78 -9.12
C GLU A 93 -29.09 18.20 -8.85
N ASN A 94 -29.90 18.01 -9.89
CA ASN A 94 -31.25 17.40 -9.80
C ASN A 94 -31.36 16.04 -10.49
N GLU A 95 -30.31 15.54 -11.16
CA GLU A 95 -30.32 14.27 -11.87
C GLU A 95 -29.66 13.15 -11.06
N GLU A 96 -30.00 11.90 -11.36
CA GLU A 96 -29.41 10.72 -10.74
C GLU A 96 -28.45 10.04 -11.73
N VAL A 97 -27.16 10.21 -11.50
CA VAL A 97 -26.07 9.61 -12.27
C VAL A 97 -25.52 8.39 -11.54
N LYS A 98 -24.71 7.56 -12.20
CA LYS A 98 -23.96 6.49 -11.54
C LYS A 98 -22.51 6.88 -11.40
N TRP A 99 -22.00 6.84 -10.19
CA TRP A 99 -20.66 7.30 -9.86
C TRP A 99 -19.78 6.12 -9.41
N PRO A 100 -18.49 6.07 -9.77
CA PRO A 100 -17.58 5.06 -9.26
C PRO A 100 -17.40 5.21 -7.74
N ALA A 101 -17.59 4.13 -6.98
CA ALA A 101 -17.55 4.16 -5.52
C ALA A 101 -17.00 2.86 -4.93
N LEU A 102 -16.31 2.97 -3.79
CA LEU A 102 -15.76 1.82 -3.07
C LEU A 102 -16.80 1.23 -2.11
N THR A 103 -16.96 -0.09 -2.17
CA THR A 103 -17.68 -0.87 -1.15
C THR A 103 -16.70 -1.45 -0.13
N PHE A 104 -17.18 -1.72 1.08
CA PHE A 104 -16.35 -2.20 2.18
C PHE A 104 -16.90 -3.50 2.80
N THR A 105 -16.03 -4.31 3.40
CA THR A 105 -16.38 -5.49 4.22
C THR A 105 -15.90 -5.32 5.65
N ALA A 106 -16.64 -5.88 6.61
CA ALA A 106 -16.24 -5.86 8.01
C ALA A 106 -15.06 -6.81 8.27
N LEU A 107 -13.92 -6.25 8.68
CA LEU A 107 -12.78 -7.00 9.20
C LEU A 107 -12.95 -7.25 10.72
N SER A 108 -13.57 -6.29 11.42
CA SER A 108 -13.98 -6.42 12.82
C SER A 108 -15.24 -5.58 13.07
N ALA A 109 -16.24 -6.13 13.76
CA ALA A 109 -17.45 -5.40 14.15
C ALA A 109 -18.06 -6.00 15.43
N ASP A 110 -18.47 -5.14 16.37
CA ASP A 110 -19.22 -5.50 17.59
C ASP A 110 -20.72 -5.15 17.46
N VAL A 111 -21.18 -4.83 16.25
CA VAL A 111 -22.57 -4.55 15.91
C VAL A 111 -22.84 -5.10 14.52
N THR A 112 -23.94 -5.82 14.34
CA THR A 112 -24.47 -6.16 13.02
C THR A 112 -24.88 -4.87 12.32
N LEU A 113 -24.14 -4.47 11.28
CA LEU A 113 -24.60 -3.43 10.35
C LEU A 113 -25.90 -3.91 9.68
N GLN A 114 -26.84 -3.00 9.46
CA GLN A 114 -28.11 -3.31 8.81
C GLN A 114 -27.83 -3.83 7.40
N ALA A 115 -28.39 -5.00 7.03
CA ALA A 115 -27.99 -5.74 5.83
C ALA A 115 -28.28 -4.97 4.52
N ASP A 116 -29.34 -4.15 4.57
CA ASP A 116 -29.86 -3.22 3.58
C ASP A 116 -29.10 -1.88 3.49
N ALA A 117 -28.10 -1.63 4.35
CA ALA A 117 -27.35 -0.37 4.39
C ALA A 117 -25.85 -0.60 4.18
N GLN A 118 -25.43 -0.76 2.91
CA GLN A 118 -24.01 -0.91 2.57
C GLN A 118 -23.30 0.46 2.63
N PRO A 119 -22.17 0.57 3.35
CA PRO A 119 -21.32 1.76 3.29
C PRO A 119 -20.61 1.84 1.93
N VAL A 120 -20.74 3.01 1.29
CA VAL A 120 -20.24 3.30 -0.05
C VAL A 120 -19.52 4.65 -0.02
N GLU A 121 -18.25 4.67 -0.42
CA GLU A 121 -17.43 5.89 -0.48
C GLU A 121 -17.17 6.26 -1.95
N PHE A 122 -17.69 7.41 -2.39
CA PHE A 122 -17.56 7.84 -3.79
C PHE A 122 -16.12 8.26 -4.13
N LEU A 123 -15.65 7.94 -5.35
CA LEU A 123 -14.40 8.50 -5.87
C LEU A 123 -14.52 10.02 -6.09
N HIS A 124 -13.38 10.67 -6.26
CA HIS A 124 -13.18 12.12 -6.31
C HIS A 124 -13.42 12.84 -4.97
N ASP A 125 -14.66 12.88 -4.49
CA ASP A 125 -15.04 13.67 -3.30
C ASP A 125 -14.96 12.92 -1.97
N ARG A 126 -14.78 11.58 -2.00
CA ARG A 126 -14.71 10.70 -0.81
C ARG A 126 -15.96 10.78 0.07
N THR A 127 -17.12 11.16 -0.50
CA THR A 127 -18.36 11.23 0.27
C THR A 127 -18.81 9.81 0.66
N LEU A 128 -18.96 9.58 1.96
CA LEU A 128 -19.48 8.33 2.51
C LEU A 128 -21.01 8.38 2.59
N GLN A 129 -21.68 7.44 1.94
CA GLN A 129 -23.12 7.24 2.02
C GLN A 129 -23.45 5.78 2.38
N PHE A 130 -24.72 5.53 2.70
CA PHE A 130 -25.24 4.20 3.03
C PHE A 130 -26.39 3.89 2.07
N LEU A 131 -26.22 2.86 1.25
CA LEU A 131 -27.10 2.55 0.11
C LEU A 131 -27.50 1.07 0.14
N ASP A 132 -28.69 0.76 -0.41
CA ASP A 132 -29.10 -0.62 -0.63
C ASP A 132 -28.17 -1.30 -1.65
N TYR A 133 -27.70 -2.50 -1.32
CA TYR A 133 -26.92 -3.38 -2.19
C TYR A 133 -27.63 -3.62 -3.54
N ALA A 134 -28.97 -3.67 -3.57
CA ALA A 134 -29.76 -3.84 -4.78
C ALA A 134 -29.56 -2.70 -5.81
N ASN A 135 -29.15 -1.52 -5.36
CA ASN A 135 -28.89 -0.36 -6.22
C ASN A 135 -27.44 -0.28 -6.73
N LEU A 136 -26.54 -1.15 -6.24
CA LEU A 136 -25.12 -1.14 -6.61
C LEU A 136 -24.85 -2.06 -7.80
N GLN A 137 -24.17 -1.55 -8.82
CA GLN A 137 -23.84 -2.30 -10.04
C GLN A 137 -22.33 -2.57 -10.14
N PRO A 138 -21.86 -3.78 -10.48
CA PRO A 138 -20.42 -4.06 -10.54
C PRO A 138 -19.68 -3.15 -11.54
N TYR A 139 -18.60 -2.50 -11.10
CA TYR A 139 -17.72 -1.76 -12.00
C TYR A 139 -16.86 -2.75 -12.79
N GLN A 140 -16.92 -2.68 -14.12
CA GLN A 140 -16.11 -3.52 -15.02
C GLN A 140 -15.20 -2.62 -15.87
N GLU A 141 -15.82 -1.71 -16.62
CA GLU A 141 -15.17 -0.69 -17.44
C GLU A 141 -15.75 0.70 -17.16
N TRP A 142 -15.11 1.72 -17.72
CA TRP A 142 -15.58 3.11 -17.65
C TRP A 142 -16.67 3.34 -18.69
N ASP A 143 -17.78 3.93 -18.27
CA ASP A 143 -18.86 4.40 -19.14
C ASP A 143 -19.18 5.85 -18.78
N GLU A 144 -18.87 6.75 -19.69
CA GLU A 144 -19.03 8.20 -19.52
C GLU A 144 -20.49 8.62 -19.40
N ARG A 145 -21.42 7.87 -20.03
CA ARG A 145 -22.87 8.14 -19.94
C ARG A 145 -23.42 7.73 -18.60
N LEU A 146 -23.00 6.58 -18.06
CA LEU A 146 -23.33 6.20 -16.69
C LEU A 146 -22.78 7.22 -15.69
N ALA A 147 -21.56 7.71 -15.93
CA ALA A 147 -20.94 8.80 -15.16
C ALA A 147 -21.59 10.19 -15.38
N GLY A 148 -22.59 10.31 -16.25
CA GLY A 148 -23.41 11.52 -16.41
C GLY A 148 -22.83 12.61 -17.32
N SER A 149 -22.15 12.24 -18.41
CA SER A 149 -21.73 13.21 -19.44
C SER A 149 -22.89 13.96 -20.12
N GLU A 150 -24.08 13.36 -20.14
CA GLU A 150 -25.31 14.01 -20.61
C GLU A 150 -26.00 14.85 -19.50
N ALA A 151 -25.58 14.67 -18.23
CA ALA A 151 -26.13 15.32 -17.02
C ALA A 151 -25.33 16.56 -16.57
N GLY A 152 -24.63 17.24 -17.49
CA GLY A 152 -23.94 18.51 -17.23
C GLY A 152 -22.60 18.42 -16.49
N ILE A 153 -22.10 17.22 -16.16
CA ILE A 153 -20.80 17.03 -15.50
C ILE A 153 -19.66 17.39 -16.46
N SER A 154 -18.64 18.11 -15.99
CA SER A 154 -17.55 18.59 -16.86
C SER A 154 -16.64 17.46 -17.36
N ALA A 155 -16.11 17.62 -18.57
CA ALA A 155 -15.17 16.67 -19.17
C ALA A 155 -13.91 16.47 -18.32
N ASP A 156 -13.45 17.51 -17.61
CA ASP A 156 -12.32 17.45 -16.67
C ASP A 156 -12.64 16.59 -15.44
N MET A 157 -13.88 16.66 -14.92
CA MET A 157 -14.34 15.81 -13.82
C MET A 157 -14.52 14.35 -14.27
N LEU A 158 -15.11 14.11 -15.45
CA LEU A 158 -15.25 12.79 -16.05
C LEU A 158 -13.89 12.14 -16.33
N SER A 159 -12.94 12.91 -16.87
CA SER A 159 -11.55 12.50 -17.07
C SER A 159 -10.89 12.11 -15.74
N SER A 160 -11.03 12.95 -14.71
CA SER A 160 -10.50 12.69 -13.36
C SER A 160 -11.08 11.40 -12.75
N LEU A 161 -12.40 11.21 -12.83
CA LEU A 161 -13.07 9.98 -12.38
C LEU A 161 -12.60 8.74 -13.13
N SER A 162 -12.43 8.83 -14.45
CA SER A 162 -11.93 7.72 -15.28
C SER A 162 -10.48 7.36 -14.93
N ALA A 163 -9.68 8.36 -14.55
CA ALA A 163 -8.30 8.19 -14.12
C ALA A 163 -8.24 7.56 -12.71
N GLU A 164 -9.00 8.06 -11.73
CA GLU A 164 -9.07 7.48 -10.36
C GLU A 164 -9.58 6.03 -10.38
N ALA A 165 -10.63 5.75 -11.15
CA ALA A 165 -11.17 4.39 -11.33
C ALA A 165 -10.20 3.45 -12.10
N THR A 166 -9.22 4.01 -12.81
CA THR A 166 -8.17 3.25 -13.48
C THR A 166 -6.94 3.07 -12.57
N GLU A 167 -6.49 4.10 -11.83
CA GLU A 167 -5.47 3.95 -10.78
C GLU A 167 -5.91 2.89 -9.76
N TRP A 168 -7.18 2.89 -9.33
CA TRP A 168 -7.69 1.88 -8.42
C TRP A 168 -7.55 0.46 -8.98
N ARG A 169 -7.91 0.23 -10.25
CA ARG A 169 -7.76 -1.08 -10.92
C ARG A 169 -6.29 -1.49 -11.05
N THR A 170 -5.44 -0.56 -11.50
CA THR A 170 -3.98 -0.75 -11.61
C THR A 170 -3.33 -1.01 -10.25
N MET A 171 -3.83 -0.42 -9.15
CA MET A 171 -3.41 -0.76 -7.79
C MET A 171 -3.78 -2.19 -7.39
N GLN A 172 -5.01 -2.65 -7.68
CA GLN A 172 -5.40 -4.04 -7.35
C GLN A 172 -4.53 -5.05 -8.11
N ASP A 173 -4.30 -4.81 -9.41
CA ASP A 173 -3.53 -5.72 -10.25
C ASP A 173 -2.02 -5.63 -9.97
N GLY A 174 -1.48 -4.45 -9.66
CA GLY A 174 -0.11 -4.27 -9.19
C GLY A 174 0.17 -5.01 -7.87
N GLN A 175 -0.72 -4.90 -6.89
CA GLN A 175 -0.64 -5.69 -5.65
C GLN A 175 -0.71 -7.19 -5.94
N ARG A 176 -1.60 -7.61 -6.86
CA ARG A 176 -1.72 -9.02 -7.24
C ARG A 176 -0.46 -9.56 -7.92
N ILE A 177 0.23 -8.77 -8.75
CA ILE A 177 1.52 -9.17 -9.33
C ILE A 177 2.55 -9.34 -8.21
N LEU A 178 2.62 -8.39 -7.27
CA LEU A 178 3.54 -8.40 -6.13
C LEU A 178 3.39 -9.66 -5.26
N THR A 179 2.16 -10.13 -5.00
CA THR A 179 1.92 -11.30 -4.13
C THR A 179 1.71 -12.64 -4.83
N SER A 180 1.30 -12.67 -6.11
CA SER A 180 1.01 -13.93 -6.83
C SER A 180 1.93 -14.29 -8.00
N THR A 181 2.74 -13.35 -8.49
CA THR A 181 3.76 -13.60 -9.53
C THR A 181 5.09 -12.90 -9.23
N PRO A 182 5.69 -13.08 -8.04
CA PRO A 182 6.89 -12.31 -7.65
C PRO A 182 8.14 -12.65 -8.47
N SER A 183 8.21 -13.83 -9.08
CA SER A 183 9.37 -14.28 -9.88
C SER A 183 9.63 -13.47 -11.15
N VAL A 184 8.64 -12.72 -11.67
CA VAL A 184 8.82 -11.85 -12.85
C VAL A 184 9.27 -10.42 -12.51
N LEU A 185 9.49 -10.13 -11.22
CA LEU A 185 9.78 -8.77 -10.73
C LEU A 185 11.27 -8.42 -10.67
N GLY A 186 12.18 -9.36 -10.94
CA GLY A 186 13.62 -9.09 -10.94
C GLY A 186 14.02 -7.96 -11.89
N GLY A 187 14.50 -6.85 -11.34
CA GLY A 187 14.85 -5.63 -12.08
C GLY A 187 13.74 -4.59 -12.21
N CYS A 188 12.52 -4.88 -11.75
CA CYS A 188 11.48 -3.87 -11.61
C CYS A 188 11.82 -2.88 -10.48
N ARG A 189 11.41 -1.62 -10.63
CA ARG A 189 11.48 -0.63 -9.54
C ARG A 189 10.15 -0.60 -8.80
N ALA A 190 10.22 -0.43 -7.49
CA ALA A 190 9.07 -0.31 -6.61
C ALA A 190 9.21 0.89 -5.66
N GLN A 191 8.07 1.43 -5.23
CA GLN A 191 7.96 2.27 -4.06
C GLN A 191 7.56 1.37 -2.88
N VAL A 192 8.24 1.49 -1.74
CA VAL A 192 8.04 0.64 -0.57
C VAL A 192 7.80 1.52 0.66
N TYR A 193 6.81 1.14 1.48
CA TYR A 193 6.40 1.93 2.64
C TYR A 193 7.32 1.68 3.84
N ARG A 194 7.91 2.73 4.41
CA ARG A 194 8.72 2.62 5.63
C ARG A 194 7.82 2.64 6.85
N ALA A 195 7.53 1.46 7.42
CA ALA A 195 6.68 1.31 8.60
C ALA A 195 7.22 2.04 9.86
N ALA A 196 8.53 2.23 9.95
CA ALA A 196 9.23 2.98 10.99
C ALA A 196 10.20 4.00 10.39
N GLY A 197 10.76 4.88 11.23
CA GLY A 197 11.75 5.89 10.82
C GLY A 197 11.17 7.21 10.29
N ALA A 198 12.07 8.11 9.88
CA ALA A 198 11.78 9.52 9.61
C ALA A 198 11.28 9.84 8.19
N THR A 199 10.95 8.83 7.38
CA THR A 199 10.36 9.00 6.04
C THR A 199 9.18 8.04 5.84
N GLN A 200 8.26 8.41 4.96
CA GLN A 200 7.05 7.62 4.66
C GLN A 200 7.33 6.49 3.65
N TRP A 201 8.17 6.76 2.64
CA TRP A 201 8.45 5.87 1.51
C TRP A 201 9.93 5.88 1.15
N TYR A 202 10.34 4.87 0.40
CA TYR A 202 11.55 4.84 -0.41
C TYR A 202 11.28 4.24 -1.78
N THR A 203 12.25 4.34 -2.69
CA THR A 203 12.25 3.64 -3.97
C THR A 203 13.38 2.63 -3.99
N ALA A 204 13.11 1.46 -4.56
CA ALA A 204 14.05 0.35 -4.58
C ALA A 204 13.97 -0.42 -5.90
N VAL A 205 15.00 -1.21 -6.20
CA VAL A 205 14.98 -2.24 -7.24
C VAL A 205 14.66 -3.59 -6.58
N ILE A 206 13.69 -4.34 -7.10
CA ILE A 206 13.45 -5.72 -6.67
C ILE A 206 14.55 -6.60 -7.29
N VAL A 207 15.36 -7.25 -6.46
CA VAL A 207 16.50 -8.08 -6.90
C VAL A 207 16.23 -9.58 -6.79
N GLY A 208 15.29 -10.00 -5.95
CA GLY A 208 14.90 -11.40 -5.82
C GLY A 208 13.65 -11.62 -4.98
N VAL A 209 13.24 -12.89 -4.86
CA VAL A 209 12.14 -13.35 -4.00
C VAL A 209 12.60 -14.58 -3.21
N ASN A 210 12.22 -14.64 -1.93
CA ASN A 210 12.30 -15.86 -1.13
C ASN A 210 11.07 -16.74 -1.46
N GLU A 211 11.26 -17.76 -2.30
CA GLU A 211 10.18 -18.66 -2.74
C GLU A 211 9.46 -19.39 -1.59
N HIS A 212 10.04 -19.44 -0.39
CA HIS A 212 9.47 -20.14 0.77
C HIS A 212 8.58 -19.26 1.65
N THR A 213 8.78 -17.93 1.65
CA THR A 213 8.01 -16.98 2.49
C THR A 213 7.14 -16.01 1.67
N GLY A 214 7.52 -15.76 0.42
CA GLY A 214 6.96 -14.71 -0.44
C GLY A 214 7.58 -13.32 -0.26
N GLU A 215 8.60 -13.19 0.59
CA GLU A 215 9.30 -11.93 0.82
C GLU A 215 10.14 -11.52 -0.41
N LEU A 216 10.15 -10.23 -0.73
CA LEU A 216 10.94 -9.64 -1.81
C LEU A 216 12.23 -9.05 -1.24
N THR A 217 13.37 -9.41 -1.83
CA THR A 217 14.63 -8.70 -1.58
C THR A 217 14.66 -7.46 -2.45
N VAL A 218 14.79 -6.28 -1.83
CA VAL A 218 14.78 -4.98 -2.51
C VAL A 218 15.98 -4.13 -2.11
N THR A 219 16.69 -3.57 -3.09
CA THR A 219 17.84 -2.68 -2.86
C THR A 219 17.42 -1.22 -2.94
N ASP A 220 17.61 -0.45 -1.86
CA ASP A 220 17.21 0.96 -1.76
C ASP A 220 18.04 1.87 -2.70
N ASP A 221 17.39 2.71 -3.52
CA ASP A 221 18.04 3.60 -4.50
C ASP A 221 18.97 4.68 -3.88
N THR A 222 18.90 4.90 -2.57
CA THR A 222 19.54 6.00 -1.85
C THR A 222 20.64 5.54 -0.88
N VAL A 223 20.43 4.45 -0.14
CA VAL A 223 21.46 3.88 0.76
C VAL A 223 22.17 2.65 0.17
N LEU A 224 21.62 2.04 -0.89
CA LEU A 224 22.14 0.82 -1.53
C LEU A 224 22.21 -0.41 -0.62
N GLU A 225 21.49 -0.39 0.51
CA GLU A 225 21.27 -1.53 1.39
C GLU A 225 20.15 -2.42 0.85
N GLU A 226 20.25 -3.73 1.13
CA GLU A 226 19.20 -4.70 0.82
C GLU A 226 18.24 -4.86 2.00
N HIS A 227 16.94 -4.77 1.72
CA HIS A 227 15.86 -5.03 2.66
C HIS A 227 15.08 -6.27 2.21
N SER A 228 14.60 -7.07 3.17
CA SER A 228 13.66 -8.15 2.91
C SER A 228 12.27 -7.69 3.38
N GLU A 229 11.35 -7.53 2.43
CA GLU A 229 10.07 -6.87 2.64
C GLU A 229 8.93 -7.75 2.10
N ASP A 230 7.87 -7.92 2.88
CA ASP A 230 6.75 -8.79 2.50
C ASP A 230 5.62 -7.97 1.84
N PRO A 231 5.32 -8.17 0.54
CA PRO A 231 4.32 -7.38 -0.17
C PRO A 231 2.88 -7.57 0.33
N ALA A 232 2.57 -8.60 1.13
CA ALA A 232 1.27 -8.76 1.77
C ALA A 232 1.18 -8.00 3.12
N LEU A 233 2.32 -7.72 3.75
CA LEU A 233 2.42 -7.05 5.06
C LEU A 233 2.87 -5.59 4.98
N VAL A 234 3.49 -5.15 3.88
CA VAL A 234 3.94 -3.77 3.65
C VAL A 234 3.39 -3.26 2.32
N HIS A 235 2.83 -2.04 2.31
CA HIS A 235 2.30 -1.42 1.10
C HIS A 235 3.44 -1.15 0.11
N MET A 236 3.45 -1.89 -0.99
CA MET A 236 4.37 -1.72 -2.11
C MET A 236 3.60 -1.27 -3.37
N ARG A 237 4.27 -0.55 -4.27
CA ARG A 237 3.73 -0.15 -5.59
C ARG A 237 4.81 -0.30 -6.66
N LEU A 238 4.51 -0.98 -7.77
CA LEU A 238 5.42 -1.03 -8.92
C LEU A 238 5.53 0.36 -9.58
N LEU A 239 6.71 0.70 -10.10
CA LEU A 239 7.01 2.01 -10.68
C LEU A 239 7.39 1.90 -12.16
N GLY A 240 6.62 2.57 -13.01
CA GLY A 240 6.91 2.76 -14.43
C GLY A 240 5.65 2.74 -15.28
N ASP A 241 5.54 3.68 -16.20
CA ASP A 241 4.40 3.83 -17.12
C ASP A 241 4.21 2.51 -17.92
N GLY A 242 3.04 1.87 -17.81
CA GLY A 242 2.70 0.64 -18.53
C GLY A 242 3.29 -0.68 -17.98
N VAL A 243 4.06 -0.64 -16.88
CA VAL A 243 4.77 -1.83 -16.33
C VAL A 243 3.80 -2.94 -15.91
N ILE A 244 2.71 -2.59 -15.22
CA ILE A 244 1.72 -3.55 -14.73
C ILE A 244 1.01 -4.21 -15.91
N GLU A 245 0.62 -3.43 -16.90
CA GLU A 245 -0.06 -3.88 -18.11
C GLU A 245 0.87 -4.76 -18.97
N SER A 246 2.16 -4.45 -19.07
CA SER A 246 3.16 -5.29 -19.73
C SER A 246 3.34 -6.63 -19.03
N ILE A 247 3.49 -6.66 -17.70
CA ILE A 247 3.58 -7.92 -16.93
C ILE A 247 2.30 -8.75 -17.12
N MET A 248 1.11 -8.13 -17.11
CA MET A 248 -0.16 -8.82 -17.35
C MET A 248 -0.32 -9.37 -18.78
N ARG A 249 0.39 -8.81 -19.77
CA ARG A 249 0.49 -9.35 -21.13
C ARG A 249 1.56 -10.45 -21.27
N GLY A 250 2.35 -10.72 -20.22
CA GLY A 250 3.46 -11.66 -20.25
C GLY A 250 4.73 -11.10 -20.91
N GLU A 251 4.84 -9.78 -21.05
CA GLU A 251 6.03 -9.12 -21.58
C GLU A 251 7.14 -9.07 -20.51
N VAL A 252 8.38 -9.36 -20.91
CA VAL A 252 9.54 -9.31 -20.02
C VAL A 252 9.92 -7.85 -19.74
N VAL A 253 9.44 -7.30 -18.62
CA VAL A 253 9.85 -5.99 -18.10
C VAL A 253 11.24 -6.10 -17.49
N GLY A 254 12.25 -6.24 -18.35
CA GLY A 254 13.65 -6.23 -17.96
C GLY A 254 14.07 -4.88 -17.36
N VAL A 255 15.17 -4.90 -16.59
CA VAL A 255 15.75 -3.78 -15.82
C VAL A 255 15.50 -2.42 -16.49
N MET A 256 14.55 -1.66 -15.92
CA MET A 256 14.10 -0.38 -16.49
C MET A 256 15.29 0.59 -16.66
N PRO A 257 15.61 1.04 -17.89
CA PRO A 257 16.67 2.02 -18.10
C PRO A 257 16.42 3.28 -17.27
N ARG A 258 17.42 3.69 -16.47
CA ARG A 258 17.32 4.88 -15.60
C ARG A 258 16.98 6.11 -16.46
N ARG A 259 15.71 6.58 -16.41
CA ARG A 259 15.23 7.71 -17.22
C ARG A 259 16.06 8.95 -16.87
N SER A 260 16.96 9.35 -17.79
CA SER A 260 17.96 10.40 -17.55
C SER A 260 17.32 11.72 -17.15
N ARG A 261 17.88 12.38 -16.13
CA ARG A 261 17.39 13.68 -15.61
C ARG A 261 17.85 14.82 -16.52
N SER A 262 17.21 14.97 -17.68
CA SER A 262 17.46 16.03 -18.66
C SER A 262 16.24 16.21 -19.58
N ASN A 263 15.63 17.38 -19.76
CA ASN A 263 15.81 18.68 -19.10
C ASN A 263 14.44 19.33 -18.88
N LEU A 264 14.12 19.73 -17.64
CA LEU A 264 13.11 20.76 -17.40
C LEU A 264 13.84 22.10 -17.25
N GLN A 265 13.98 22.83 -18.35
CA GLN A 265 14.41 24.24 -18.27
C GLN A 265 13.22 25.08 -17.76
N PRO A 266 13.40 25.92 -16.72
CA PRO A 266 12.34 26.82 -16.27
C PRO A 266 12.02 27.88 -17.34
N LEU A 267 10.76 27.95 -17.77
CA LEU A 267 10.28 29.00 -18.67
C LEU A 267 10.07 30.30 -17.87
N TRP A 268 11.11 31.13 -17.73
CA TRP A 268 10.92 32.50 -17.25
C TRP A 268 11.97 33.51 -17.75
N THR A 269 11.63 34.23 -18.82
CA THR A 269 12.11 35.60 -19.08
C THR A 269 11.10 36.37 -19.94
N VAL A 270 10.84 37.61 -19.54
CA VAL A 270 9.94 38.60 -20.16
C VAL A 270 10.64 39.95 -19.95
N GLU A 271 10.89 40.81 -20.93
CA GLU A 271 10.46 40.91 -22.34
C GLU A 271 11.68 41.51 -23.15
N ARG A 272 11.68 42.27 -24.27
CA ARG A 272 10.70 42.94 -25.15
C ARG A 272 11.34 43.19 -26.54
N ARG A 273 10.49 43.45 -27.56
CA ARG A 273 10.76 44.12 -28.87
C ARG A 273 11.38 43.30 -30.03
N THR A 274 10.66 43.36 -31.15
CA THR A 274 11.11 43.18 -32.55
C THR A 274 11.31 44.57 -33.20
N PRO A 275 11.60 44.73 -34.52
CA PRO A 275 12.08 43.78 -35.54
C PRO A 275 13.37 44.26 -36.26
N VAL A 276 13.89 43.47 -37.22
CA VAL A 276 14.37 43.87 -38.58
C VAL A 276 15.04 42.65 -39.25
N ALA A 277 15.01 42.58 -40.59
CA ALA A 277 15.50 41.44 -41.36
C ALA A 277 16.90 41.64 -41.96
N ALA A 278 17.66 40.55 -42.12
CA ALA A 278 18.79 40.46 -43.05
C ALA A 278 18.97 39.01 -43.56
N ARG A 279 19.14 38.84 -44.88
CA ARG A 279 19.72 37.62 -45.48
C ARG A 279 21.22 37.81 -45.62
N VAL A 280 22.03 36.79 -45.34
CA VAL A 280 23.32 36.53 -46.00
C VAL A 280 23.56 35.02 -46.01
N ASP A 281 23.84 34.46 -47.19
CA ASP A 281 24.26 33.07 -47.38
C ASP A 281 25.74 32.86 -47.02
N ARG A 282 26.11 31.64 -46.60
CA ARG A 282 27.48 31.15 -46.82
C ARG A 282 27.56 29.64 -47.01
N GLU A 283 28.12 29.27 -48.16
CA GLU A 283 28.35 27.89 -48.61
C GLU A 283 29.76 27.36 -48.21
N ASN A 284 30.08 26.15 -48.68
CA ASN A 284 31.39 25.48 -48.74
C ASN A 284 31.93 24.81 -47.46
N ASN A 285 32.59 23.63 -47.53
CA ASN A 285 32.87 22.75 -48.69
C ASN A 285 32.99 21.25 -48.30
N LYS A 286 33.17 20.38 -49.30
CA LYS A 286 33.17 18.91 -49.26
C LYS A 286 34.57 18.28 -49.02
N SER A 287 34.62 17.25 -48.16
CA SER A 287 35.31 15.94 -48.38
C SER A 287 36.84 15.94 -48.72
N PRO A 288 37.52 14.78 -48.97
CA PRO A 288 37.14 13.37 -48.85
C PRO A 288 38.12 12.44 -48.07
N ALA A 289 37.73 11.15 -48.02
CA ALA A 289 38.32 9.97 -47.36
C ALA A 289 39.77 9.53 -47.70
N THR A 290 40.29 8.58 -46.91
CA THR A 290 41.10 7.40 -47.32
C THR A 290 41.09 6.36 -46.18
N THR A 291 40.39 5.22 -46.34
CA THR A 291 40.90 3.87 -46.69
C THR A 291 41.94 3.24 -45.72
N GLY A 292 41.63 2.05 -45.18
CA GLY A 292 42.56 1.30 -44.31
C GLY A 292 41.99 0.03 -43.69
N ALA A 293 41.75 -1.03 -44.48
CA ALA A 293 41.20 -2.29 -43.97
C ALA A 293 42.29 -3.29 -43.54
N ARG A 294 42.12 -3.95 -42.39
CA ARG A 294 42.76 -5.27 -42.14
C ARG A 294 41.96 -6.14 -41.15
N LYS A 295 41.84 -7.42 -41.52
CA LYS A 295 41.07 -8.46 -40.82
C LYS A 295 42.05 -9.47 -40.20
N LYS A 296 41.88 -9.82 -38.93
CA LYS A 296 42.44 -11.05 -38.33
C LYS A 296 41.44 -11.66 -37.34
N THR A 297 41.49 -12.98 -37.23
CA THR A 297 40.55 -13.82 -36.48
C THR A 297 41.32 -14.79 -35.58
N ALA A 298 40.62 -15.27 -34.54
CA ALA A 298 40.93 -16.44 -33.71
C ALA A 298 42.20 -16.40 -32.82
N ALA A 299 41.97 -16.55 -31.52
CA ALA A 299 42.44 -17.73 -30.79
C ALA A 299 41.57 -17.96 -29.54
N VAL A 300 40.99 -19.16 -29.39
CA VAL A 300 40.47 -19.64 -28.11
C VAL A 300 41.56 -20.46 -27.43
N ARG A 301 41.82 -20.24 -26.14
CA ARG A 301 42.53 -21.22 -25.30
C ARG A 301 41.92 -21.28 -23.90
N SER A 302 41.58 -22.51 -23.50
CA SER A 302 41.31 -22.88 -22.12
C SER A 302 42.62 -22.93 -21.34
N ASN A 303 42.56 -22.47 -20.09
CA ASN A 303 43.12 -23.04 -18.85
C ASN A 303 43.28 -21.88 -17.85
N GLY A 304 42.99 -22.03 -16.56
CA GLY A 304 42.77 -23.27 -15.81
C GLY A 304 43.79 -23.33 -14.68
N GLN A 305 43.55 -22.55 -13.62
CA GLN A 305 44.38 -22.53 -12.42
C GLN A 305 43.48 -22.48 -11.19
N ILE A 306 43.86 -23.27 -10.19
CA ILE A 306 43.11 -23.51 -8.96
C ILE A 306 43.71 -22.64 -7.86
N ALA A 307 42.89 -21.84 -7.19
CA ALA A 307 43.26 -21.20 -5.93
C ALA A 307 42.87 -22.12 -4.76
N PRO A 308 43.74 -22.31 -3.74
CA PRO A 308 43.42 -23.14 -2.57
C PRO A 308 42.41 -22.44 -1.65
N ALA A 309 41.59 -23.23 -0.95
CA ALA A 309 40.59 -22.73 -0.02
C ALA A 309 41.20 -22.30 1.33
N GLU A 310 40.62 -21.26 1.93
CA GLU A 310 40.94 -20.79 3.28
C GLU A 310 40.08 -21.53 4.33
N PRO A 311 40.65 -22.01 5.45
CA PRO A 311 39.92 -22.82 6.43
C PRO A 311 39.12 -21.97 7.44
N PRO A 312 37.94 -22.43 7.90
CA PRO A 312 37.17 -21.71 8.92
C PRO A 312 37.82 -21.78 10.32
N PRO A 313 37.66 -20.73 11.16
CA PRO A 313 38.15 -20.74 12.53
C PRO A 313 37.41 -21.78 13.39
N ARG A 314 38.15 -22.42 14.31
CA ARG A 314 37.60 -23.47 15.18
C ARG A 314 36.81 -22.89 16.35
N GLN A 315 35.75 -23.59 16.74
CA GLN A 315 35.08 -23.43 18.02
C GLN A 315 36.07 -23.69 19.18
N GLN A 316 35.93 -22.95 20.29
CA GLN A 316 36.51 -23.32 21.58
C GLN A 316 35.41 -23.89 22.48
N THR A 317 35.71 -24.99 23.17
CA THR A 317 34.85 -25.64 24.16
C THR A 317 35.39 -25.40 25.57
N GLY A 318 34.50 -25.21 26.55
CA GLY A 318 34.88 -25.05 27.96
C GLY A 318 33.67 -24.93 28.88
N SER A 319 33.45 -25.96 29.71
CA SER A 319 32.63 -26.06 30.95
C SER A 319 31.50 -25.02 31.16
N SER A 320 30.21 -25.37 31.18
CA SER A 320 29.53 -26.35 32.05
C SER A 320 29.57 -26.01 33.55
N GLN A 321 28.49 -25.41 34.05
CA GLN A 321 27.98 -25.66 35.41
C GLN A 321 26.45 -25.79 35.39
N GLU A 322 25.99 -27.03 35.63
CA GLU A 322 24.83 -27.44 36.43
C GLU A 322 24.56 -26.50 37.65
N LEU A 323 23.37 -26.28 38.21
CA LEU A 323 22.02 -26.91 38.18
C LEU A 323 20.94 -25.79 37.99
N GLU A 324 19.61 -25.95 38.07
CA GLU A 324 18.73 -27.04 38.55
C GLU A 324 17.35 -26.95 37.87
N ALA A 325 16.60 -28.05 37.81
CA ALA A 325 15.21 -28.08 37.36
C ALA A 325 14.34 -28.90 38.34
N VAL A 326 13.15 -28.42 38.65
CA VAL A 326 12.21 -29.09 39.58
C VAL A 326 10.83 -29.20 38.96
N GLU A 327 10.33 -30.43 38.86
CA GLU A 327 8.99 -30.78 38.36
C GLU A 327 8.00 -31.02 39.52
N ILE A 328 6.71 -30.75 39.24
CA ILE A 328 5.52 -31.55 39.64
C ILE A 328 5.31 -31.85 41.16
N ASP A 329 4.18 -31.40 41.73
CA ASP A 329 2.98 -32.26 41.87
C ASP A 329 1.66 -31.48 42.11
N LYS A 330 0.56 -32.23 42.17
CA LYS A 330 -0.85 -31.85 42.11
C LYS A 330 -1.52 -31.79 43.50
N LYS A 331 -2.79 -31.36 43.48
CA LYS A 331 -3.83 -31.47 44.54
C LYS A 331 -3.69 -30.50 45.71
N GLY A 332 -4.76 -29.74 45.98
CA GLY A 332 -4.93 -29.02 47.25
C GLY A 332 -6.12 -28.07 47.23
N LYS A 333 -7.19 -28.38 47.96
CA LYS A 333 -8.39 -27.52 48.08
C LYS A 333 -8.10 -26.20 48.80
N MET A 334 -8.89 -25.19 48.43
CA MET A 334 -9.34 -24.03 49.22
C MET A 334 -8.87 -23.89 50.67
N LEU A 335 -8.60 -22.64 51.08
CA LEU A 335 -9.50 -21.95 52.03
C LEU A 335 -9.34 -20.42 51.93
N LEU A 336 -10.42 -19.70 52.24
CA LEU A 336 -10.34 -18.27 52.52
C LEU A 336 -9.69 -18.08 53.88
N HIS A 337 -8.97 -16.97 54.06
CA HIS A 337 -8.89 -16.34 55.38
C HIS A 337 -9.06 -14.83 55.25
N SER A 338 -10.17 -14.32 55.79
CA SER A 338 -10.36 -12.90 56.05
C SER A 338 -9.63 -12.53 57.34
N ILE A 339 -8.88 -11.44 57.31
CA ILE A 339 -8.47 -10.71 58.51
C ILE A 339 -8.76 -9.23 58.25
N GLY A 340 -9.83 -8.73 58.86
CA GLY A 340 -9.98 -7.31 59.11
C GLY A 340 -9.46 -6.98 60.50
N HIS A 341 -8.80 -5.84 60.67
CA HIS A 341 -8.59 -5.22 61.98
C HIS A 341 -9.05 -3.76 61.94
N SER A 342 -9.38 -3.20 63.11
CA SER A 342 -10.39 -2.15 63.22
C SER A 342 -9.93 -0.90 63.99
N ARG A 343 -10.57 0.22 63.65
CA ARG A 343 -10.88 1.41 64.48
C ARG A 343 -9.80 2.01 65.40
N VAL A 344 -9.45 3.27 65.12
CA VAL A 344 -9.54 4.40 66.09
C VAL A 344 -9.99 5.63 65.25
N ASN A 345 -11.20 6.20 65.36
CA ASN A 345 -11.82 7.03 66.42
C ASN A 345 -11.22 8.44 66.64
N ASN A 346 -11.79 9.46 65.96
CA ASN A 346 -12.23 10.78 66.49
C ASN A 346 -12.83 11.61 65.32
N SER A 347 -13.91 12.42 65.43
CA SER A 347 -14.30 13.45 66.43
C SER A 347 -13.40 14.70 66.33
N MET A 348 -13.86 15.94 66.15
CA MET A 348 -15.20 16.58 66.14
C MET A 348 -15.14 17.77 65.13
N SER A 349 -16.14 18.02 64.29
CA SER A 349 -17.26 18.99 64.47
C SER A 349 -16.88 20.49 64.44
N ILE A 350 -17.70 21.27 63.69
CA ILE A 350 -17.81 22.74 63.67
C ILE A 350 -16.61 23.42 62.93
N HIS A 351 -16.81 24.41 62.06
CA HIS A 351 -17.98 25.31 61.90
C HIS A 351 -18.65 25.28 60.52
#